data_AF-A0A915N2V9-F1
#
_entry.id   AF-A0A915N2V9-F1
#
_cell.length_a   1.000
_cell.length_b   1.000
_cell.length_c   1.000
_cell.angle_alpha   90.00
_cell.angle_beta   90.00
_cell.angle_gamma   90.00
#
_symmetry.space_group_name_H-M   'P 1'
#
loop_
_entity.id
_entity.type
_entity.pdbx_description
1 polymer ?
#
loop_
_entity_poly.entity_id
_entity_poly.type
_entity_poly.pdbx_seq_one_letter_code
_entity_poly.pdbx_strand_id
1 'polypeptide(L)'
;MAKVNYPYSTSLKRPLPAWPIKEACKPFLKAKTSEEYILASYEVLNLWNNYTGKYKEINLWDFSPPSEAGDTDGWDWQTCTEGAPFDPFDKGNCYYNETEYLNNCLKVYSSIGYTKEMFDPYFVQNNYGYEWPNASNIIFSNGNYDPWSAGRWREITTNEGSLYNLIIEDVGEMYDFMGSNKNDTQSVINNAYFFLDSLKKGNG
;
A
#
# COMPACT_ATOMS: atom_id res chain seq x y z
N MET A 1 7.85 -0.41 3.28
CA MET A 1 8.78 0.37 2.43
C MET A 1 8.33 0.49 0.98
N ALA A 2 7.87 -0.58 0.30
CA ALA A 2 7.49 -0.52 -1.12
C ALA A 2 6.45 0.58 -1.43
N LYS A 3 5.39 0.65 -0.62
CA LYS A 3 4.38 1.72 -0.68
C LYS A 3 4.97 3.14 -0.65
N VAL A 4 5.98 3.36 0.19
CA VAL A 4 6.56 4.69 0.45
C VAL A 4 7.94 4.87 -0.22
N ASN A 5 8.14 4.25 -1.39
CA ASN A 5 9.41 4.28 -2.11
C ASN A 5 9.59 5.56 -2.96
N TYR A 6 9.68 6.72 -2.31
CA TYR A 6 9.74 8.04 -2.96
C TYR A 6 11.19 8.53 -3.18
N PRO A 7 11.44 9.43 -4.15
CA PRO A 7 12.78 10.00 -4.44
C PRO A 7 13.25 11.06 -3.42
N TYR A 8 12.52 11.29 -2.35
CA TYR A 8 12.87 12.21 -1.28
C TYR A 8 12.50 11.61 0.09
N SER A 9 13.09 12.17 1.15
CA SER A 9 12.77 11.73 2.51
C SER A 9 11.33 12.07 2.87
N THR A 10 10.62 11.11 3.45
CA THR A 10 9.23 11.29 3.89
C THR A 10 9.06 10.82 5.33
N SER A 11 7.94 11.21 5.94
CA SER A 11 7.52 10.76 7.27
C SER A 11 6.04 10.36 7.29
N LEU A 12 5.50 9.90 6.14
CA LEU A 12 4.08 9.52 6.00
C LEU A 12 3.69 8.37 6.92
N LYS A 13 4.45 7.27 6.87
CA LYS A 13 4.27 6.12 7.77
C LYS A 13 5.32 6.13 8.86
N ARG A 14 6.58 6.34 8.46
CA ARG A 14 7.77 6.43 9.33
C ARG A 14 8.79 7.36 8.67
N PRO A 15 9.68 8.01 9.44
CA PRO A 15 10.80 8.75 8.86
C PRO A 15 11.70 7.83 8.04
N LEU A 16 11.82 8.09 6.74
CA LEU A 16 12.59 7.27 5.80
C LEU A 16 13.43 8.16 4.87
N PRO A 17 14.57 7.65 4.36
CA PRO A 17 15.35 8.34 3.35
C PRO A 17 14.63 8.35 1.99
N ALA A 18 15.21 9.07 1.03
CA ALA A 18 14.91 8.88 -0.38
C ALA A 18 15.25 7.44 -0.81
N TRP A 19 14.42 6.86 -1.67
CA TRP A 19 14.56 5.51 -2.23
C TRP A 19 14.84 4.44 -1.17
N PRO A 20 13.96 4.28 -0.16
CA PRO A 20 14.20 3.37 0.97
C PRO A 20 14.42 1.92 0.54
N ILE A 21 13.81 1.46 -0.56
CA ILE A 21 14.09 0.10 -1.09
C ILE A 21 15.52 -0.03 -1.58
N LYS A 22 16.04 0.98 -2.29
CA LYS A 22 17.42 0.99 -2.75
C LYS A 22 18.40 0.97 -1.58
N GLU A 23 18.12 1.74 -0.53
CA GLU A 23 18.91 1.73 0.70
C GLU A 23 18.86 0.35 1.40
N ALA A 24 17.67 -0.25 1.48
CA ALA A 24 17.47 -1.58 2.06
C ALA A 24 18.23 -2.69 1.31
N CYS A 25 18.40 -2.59 0.00
CA CYS A 25 19.10 -3.60 -0.79
C CYS A 25 20.63 -3.53 -0.67
N LYS A 26 21.22 -2.38 -0.33
CA LYS A 26 22.68 -2.18 -0.31
C LYS A 26 23.46 -3.20 0.56
N PRO A 27 23.01 -3.58 1.76
CA PRO A 27 23.75 -4.51 2.62
C PRO A 27 23.76 -5.92 2.03
N PHE A 28 22.64 -6.34 1.45
CA PHE A 28 22.50 -7.65 0.79
C PHE A 28 23.42 -7.80 -0.42
N LEU A 29 23.65 -6.73 -1.18
CA LEU A 29 24.58 -6.77 -2.33
C LEU A 29 26.04 -7.01 -1.93
N LYS A 30 26.39 -6.81 -0.66
CA LYS A 30 27.74 -7.00 -0.12
C LYS A 30 27.90 -8.31 0.65
N ALA A 31 26.81 -8.88 1.15
CA ALA A 31 26.80 -10.09 1.95
C ALA A 31 27.23 -11.32 1.14
N LYS A 32 28.08 -12.17 1.75
CA LYS A 32 28.59 -13.41 1.15
C LYS A 32 28.42 -14.62 2.07
N THR A 33 28.22 -14.38 3.36
CA THR A 33 28.06 -15.39 4.41
C THR A 33 26.69 -15.26 5.08
N SER A 34 26.24 -16.35 5.70
CA SER A 34 24.96 -16.36 6.43
C SER A 34 24.90 -15.30 7.54
N GLU A 35 26.02 -15.04 8.22
CA GLU A 35 26.11 -13.99 9.25
C GLU A 35 25.92 -12.60 8.65
N GLU A 36 26.56 -12.29 7.52
CA GLU A 36 26.37 -11.03 6.82
C GLU A 36 24.93 -10.85 6.30
N TYR A 37 24.27 -11.93 5.89
CA TYR A 37 22.85 -11.89 5.51
C TYR A 37 21.92 -11.60 6.70
N ILE A 38 22.26 -12.12 7.89
CA ILE A 38 21.53 -11.80 9.12
C ILE A 38 21.72 -10.32 9.48
N LEU A 39 22.95 -9.81 9.41
CA LEU A 39 23.25 -8.40 9.63
C LEU A 39 22.56 -7.49 8.61
N ALA A 40 22.55 -7.87 7.34
CA ALA A 40 21.83 -7.17 6.29
C ALA A 40 20.31 -7.10 6.58
N SER A 41 19.74 -8.19 7.10
CA SER A 41 18.33 -8.22 7.51
C SER A 41 18.07 -7.27 8.70
N TYR A 42 18.98 -7.22 9.67
CA TYR A 42 18.91 -6.25 10.76
C TYR A 42 18.98 -4.80 10.26
N GLU A 43 19.87 -4.49 9.31
CA GLU A 43 19.97 -3.15 8.73
C GLU A 43 18.66 -2.70 8.07
N VAL A 44 17.95 -3.62 7.41
CA VAL A 44 16.61 -3.34 6.85
C VAL A 44 15.58 -3.06 7.93
N LEU A 45 15.57 -3.84 9.00
CA LEU A 45 14.69 -3.59 10.15
C LEU A 45 15.01 -2.24 10.80
N ASN A 46 16.29 -1.90 10.94
CA ASN A 46 16.72 -0.62 11.49
C ASN A 46 16.36 0.55 10.58
N LEU A 47 16.47 0.39 9.25
CA LEU A 47 16.01 1.40 8.30
C LEU A 47 14.52 1.68 8.43
N TRP A 48 13.67 0.66 8.58
CA TRP A 48 12.23 0.88 8.74
C TRP A 48 11.86 1.45 10.12
N ASN A 49 12.48 0.95 11.19
CA ASN A 49 12.05 1.24 12.56
C ASN A 49 12.80 2.41 13.20
N ASN A 50 14.06 2.66 12.82
CA ASN A 50 14.97 3.57 13.51
C ASN A 50 15.95 4.27 12.57
N TYR A 51 15.51 4.65 11.37
CA TYR A 51 16.34 5.37 10.40
C TYR A 51 17.02 6.63 11.00
N THR A 52 16.31 7.35 11.88
CA THR A 52 16.82 8.58 12.52
C THR A 52 17.80 8.32 13.67
N GLY A 53 17.97 7.06 14.11
CA GLY A 53 18.83 6.70 15.24
C GLY A 53 18.32 7.20 16.61
N LYS A 54 17.05 7.60 16.72
CA LYS A 54 16.46 8.10 17.97
C LYS A 54 16.27 7.02 19.03
N TYR A 55 16.07 5.78 18.61
CA TYR A 55 15.85 4.65 19.51
C TYR A 55 17.15 3.89 19.77
N LYS A 56 17.33 3.43 21.01
CA LYS A 56 18.48 2.58 21.39
C LYS A 56 18.29 1.13 20.95
N GLU A 57 17.03 0.68 20.88
CA GLU A 57 16.63 -0.69 20.58
C GLU A 57 15.39 -0.68 19.67
N ILE A 58 15.24 -1.73 18.85
CA ILE A 58 14.06 -1.91 17.99
C ILE A 58 13.03 -2.73 18.77
N ASN A 59 11.85 -2.16 19.03
CA ASN A 59 10.75 -2.93 19.59
C ASN A 59 10.11 -3.78 18.50
N LEU A 60 10.39 -5.08 18.50
CA LEU A 60 9.80 -6.02 17.55
C LEU A 60 8.33 -6.33 17.85
N TRP A 61 7.82 -6.02 19.04
CA TRP A 61 6.43 -6.30 19.41
C TRP A 61 5.44 -5.22 18.98
N ASP A 62 5.97 -4.09 18.49
CA ASP A 62 5.17 -3.01 17.89
C ASP A 62 4.96 -3.29 16.39
N PHE A 63 4.24 -4.37 16.11
CA PHE A 63 3.84 -4.78 14.75
C PHE A 63 2.64 -4.01 14.21
N SER A 64 2.03 -3.15 15.03
CA SER A 64 0.94 -2.31 14.53
C SER A 64 1.54 -1.41 13.45
N PRO A 65 1.08 -1.49 12.18
CA PRO A 65 1.34 -0.37 11.28
C PRO A 65 0.87 0.86 12.05
N PRO A 66 1.71 1.91 12.20
CA PRO A 66 1.31 3.09 12.96
C PRO A 66 -0.05 3.50 12.42
N SER A 67 -1.09 3.46 13.27
CA SER A 67 -2.50 3.62 12.86
C SER A 67 -2.57 4.75 11.85
N GLU A 68 -2.73 4.42 10.57
CA GLU A 68 -2.30 5.30 9.49
C GLU A 68 -3.16 6.59 9.44
N ALA A 69 -4.28 6.58 10.17
CA ALA A 69 -5.22 7.68 10.38
C ALA A 69 -5.68 7.85 11.85
N GLY A 70 -5.01 7.22 12.83
CA GLY A 70 -5.46 7.25 14.24
C GLY A 70 -6.67 6.36 14.55
N ASP A 71 -7.16 5.61 13.57
CA ASP A 71 -8.15 4.54 13.73
C ASP A 71 -7.42 3.21 13.95
N THR A 72 -7.82 2.49 15.00
CA THR A 72 -7.24 1.20 15.36
C THR A 72 -8.12 0.03 14.96
N ASP A 73 -9.42 0.25 14.72
CA ASP A 73 -10.40 -0.84 14.69
C ASP A 73 -11.32 -0.79 13.47
N GLY A 74 -11.51 0.37 12.83
CA GLY A 74 -12.45 0.51 11.71
C GLY A 74 -12.03 -0.28 10.48
N TRP A 75 -10.75 -0.23 10.10
CA TRP A 75 -10.23 -1.04 8.99
C TRP A 75 -10.33 -2.55 9.28
N ASP A 76 -10.03 -2.94 10.51
CA ASP A 76 -10.12 -4.33 10.95
C ASP A 76 -11.58 -4.82 10.95
N TRP A 77 -12.52 -3.96 11.36
CA TRP A 77 -13.96 -4.25 11.24
C TRP A 77 -14.38 -4.43 9.77
N GLN A 78 -14.01 -3.50 8.88
CA GLN A 78 -14.34 -3.58 7.45
C GLN A 78 -13.83 -4.87 6.80
N THR A 79 -12.61 -5.30 7.16
CA THR A 79 -12.03 -6.56 6.66
C THR A 79 -12.64 -7.80 7.35
N CYS A 80 -13.16 -7.66 8.56
CA CYS A 80 -13.94 -8.72 9.21
C CYS A 80 -15.36 -8.89 8.63
N THR A 81 -15.90 -7.91 7.88
CA THR A 81 -17.27 -7.95 7.33
C THR A 81 -17.36 -7.93 5.80
N GLU A 82 -16.66 -7.02 5.13
CA GLU A 82 -16.94 -6.68 3.71
C GLU A 82 -15.81 -7.06 2.74
N GLY A 83 -14.68 -7.60 3.21
CA GLY A 83 -13.60 -7.99 2.30
C GLY A 83 -12.54 -8.90 2.92
N ALA A 84 -12.06 -9.86 2.14
CA ALA A 84 -10.96 -10.73 2.58
C ALA A 84 -9.61 -10.00 2.52
N PRO A 85 -8.73 -10.15 3.52
CA PRO A 85 -7.36 -9.70 3.39
C PRO A 85 -6.66 -10.50 2.27
N PHE A 86 -5.94 -9.78 1.40
CA PHE A 86 -5.16 -10.36 0.33
C PHE A 86 -3.75 -10.70 0.83
N ASP A 87 -3.36 -11.97 0.75
CA ASP A 87 -1.98 -12.42 0.96
C ASP A 87 -1.29 -12.66 -0.40
N PRO A 88 -0.32 -11.82 -0.79
CA PRO A 88 0.41 -11.98 -2.04
C PRO A 88 1.47 -13.10 -2.01
N PHE A 89 1.74 -13.71 -0.86
CA PHE A 89 2.79 -14.73 -0.73
C PHE A 89 2.26 -16.14 -1.03
N ASP A 90 3.08 -16.94 -1.72
CA ASP A 90 2.70 -18.26 -2.23
C ASP A 90 2.26 -19.21 -1.11
N LYS A 91 1.23 -20.02 -1.39
CA LYS A 91 0.48 -20.87 -0.43
C LYS A 91 1.33 -21.92 0.28
N GLY A 92 2.58 -22.09 -0.13
CA GLY A 92 3.52 -23.05 0.45
C GLY A 92 4.24 -22.58 1.70
N ASN A 93 4.21 -21.28 2.05
CA ASN A 93 5.09 -20.80 3.13
C ASN A 93 4.65 -19.60 3.99
N CYS A 94 3.39 -19.10 3.95
CA CYS A 94 2.98 -18.00 4.86
C CYS A 94 1.49 -17.94 5.29
N TYR A 95 1.37 -17.64 6.59
CA TYR A 95 0.40 -16.99 7.51
C TYR A 95 -1.10 -16.74 7.24
N TYR A 96 -1.64 -16.62 6.02
CA TYR A 96 -3.08 -16.35 5.91
C TYR A 96 -3.93 -17.62 6.05
N ASN A 97 -4.66 -17.71 7.16
CA ASN A 97 -5.68 -18.74 7.40
C ASN A 97 -7.02 -18.05 7.67
N GLU A 98 -7.94 -18.16 6.72
CA GLU A 98 -9.28 -17.54 6.83
C GLU A 98 -10.03 -17.97 8.09
N THR A 99 -9.92 -19.25 8.49
CA THR A 99 -10.59 -19.74 9.70
C THR A 99 -10.02 -19.09 10.95
N GLU A 100 -8.69 -18.96 11.04
CA GLU A 100 -8.03 -18.27 12.15
C GLU A 100 -8.38 -16.79 12.18
N TYR A 101 -8.37 -16.14 11.01
CA TYR A 101 -8.74 -14.74 10.85
C TYR A 101 -10.17 -14.46 11.33
N LEU A 102 -11.17 -15.23 10.86
CA LEU A 102 -12.56 -15.06 11.29
C LEU A 102 -12.79 -15.43 12.76
N ASN A 103 -12.03 -16.37 13.32
CA ASN A 103 -12.04 -16.63 14.76
C ASN A 103 -11.51 -15.41 15.54
N ASN A 104 -10.49 -14.72 15.03
CA ASN A 104 -10.00 -13.50 15.64
C ASN A 104 -11.04 -12.37 15.55
N CYS A 105 -11.69 -12.18 14.40
CA CYS A 105 -12.81 -11.24 14.26
C CYS A 105 -13.91 -11.48 15.30
N LEU A 106 -14.34 -12.74 15.47
CA LEU A 106 -15.32 -13.10 16.49
C LEU A 106 -14.83 -12.80 17.91
N LYS A 107 -13.57 -13.11 18.20
CA LYS A 107 -12.98 -12.85 19.52
C LYS A 107 -12.94 -11.35 19.84
N VAL A 108 -12.57 -10.52 18.88
CA VAL A 108 -12.40 -9.06 19.08
C VAL A 108 -13.76 -8.35 19.12
N TYR A 109 -14.68 -8.70 18.21
CA TYR A 109 -15.88 -7.90 17.96
C TYR A 109 -17.21 -8.54 18.41
N SER A 110 -17.20 -9.72 19.03
CA SER A 110 -18.44 -10.34 19.54
C SER A 110 -19.18 -9.47 20.56
N SER A 111 -18.46 -8.67 21.36
CA SER A 111 -19.04 -7.76 22.35
C SER A 111 -19.91 -6.65 21.73
N ILE A 112 -19.67 -6.32 20.46
CA ILE A 112 -20.43 -5.33 19.69
C ILE A 112 -21.38 -5.99 18.67
N GLY A 113 -21.58 -7.31 18.78
CA GLY A 113 -22.58 -8.05 18.01
C GLY A 113 -22.07 -8.70 16.73
N TYR A 114 -20.75 -8.75 16.50
CA TYR A 114 -20.20 -9.47 15.35
C TYR A 114 -20.56 -10.97 15.38
N THR A 115 -20.99 -11.49 14.24
CA THR A 115 -21.11 -12.93 14.00
C THR A 115 -20.40 -13.29 12.69
N LYS A 116 -19.97 -14.55 12.55
CA LYS A 116 -19.22 -14.97 11.35
C LYS A 116 -20.03 -14.84 10.07
N GLU A 117 -21.36 -14.86 10.17
CA GLU A 117 -22.29 -14.68 9.05
C GLU A 117 -22.27 -13.24 8.49
N MET A 118 -21.70 -12.28 9.23
CA MET A 118 -21.49 -10.91 8.73
C MET A 118 -20.34 -10.81 7.72
N PHE A 119 -19.47 -11.81 7.64
CA PHE A 119 -18.38 -11.83 6.67
C PHE A 119 -18.90 -12.25 5.30
N ASP A 120 -18.91 -11.30 4.36
CA ASP A 120 -19.15 -11.53 2.94
C ASP A 120 -17.91 -11.11 2.13
N PRO A 121 -17.04 -12.06 1.73
CA PRO A 121 -15.83 -11.76 0.97
C PRO A 121 -16.12 -11.24 -0.45
N TYR A 122 -17.36 -11.37 -0.92
CA TYR A 122 -17.79 -10.91 -2.24
C TYR A 122 -18.59 -9.60 -2.16
N PHE A 123 -18.76 -9.02 -0.98
CA PHE A 123 -19.56 -7.82 -0.79
C PHE A 123 -19.14 -6.69 -1.76
N VAL A 124 -17.84 -6.38 -1.83
CA VAL A 124 -17.31 -5.35 -2.73
C VAL A 124 -17.60 -5.69 -4.19
N GLN A 125 -17.37 -6.94 -4.61
CA GLN A 125 -17.61 -7.38 -5.98
C GLN A 125 -19.10 -7.33 -6.35
N ASN A 126 -19.98 -7.77 -5.44
CA ASN A 126 -21.42 -7.84 -5.68
C ASN A 126 -22.07 -6.45 -5.72
N ASN A 127 -21.56 -5.49 -4.95
CA ASN A 127 -22.12 -4.16 -4.88
C ASN A 127 -21.50 -3.17 -5.88
N TYR A 128 -20.19 -3.29 -6.15
CA TYR A 128 -19.46 -2.34 -6.98
C TYR A 128 -18.99 -2.90 -8.32
N GLY A 129 -18.90 -4.22 -8.48
CA GLY A 129 -18.46 -4.86 -9.72
C GLY A 129 -16.97 -4.66 -10.02
N TYR A 130 -16.57 -5.12 -11.21
CA TYR A 130 -15.21 -5.00 -11.77
C TYR A 130 -15.20 -4.32 -13.15
N GLU A 131 -16.38 -3.97 -13.66
CA GLU A 131 -16.58 -3.20 -14.88
C GLU A 131 -17.64 -2.14 -14.63
N TRP A 132 -17.43 -0.96 -15.20
CA TRP A 132 -18.29 0.20 -14.98
C TRP A 132 -18.69 0.86 -16.30
N PRO A 133 -19.45 0.18 -17.17
CA PRO A 133 -19.80 0.70 -18.50
C PRO A 133 -20.59 2.02 -18.46
N ASN A 134 -21.24 2.33 -17.33
CA ASN A 134 -22.01 3.55 -17.12
C ASN A 134 -21.26 4.58 -16.24
N ALA A 135 -20.06 4.27 -15.75
CA ALA A 135 -19.28 5.24 -14.99
C ALA A 135 -18.66 6.28 -15.91
N SER A 136 -18.39 7.45 -15.35
CA SER A 136 -17.77 8.56 -16.07
C SER A 136 -16.93 9.40 -15.12
N ASN A 137 -15.98 10.14 -15.68
CA ASN A 137 -15.15 11.12 -14.98
C ASN A 137 -14.31 10.51 -13.84
N ILE A 138 -13.74 9.32 -14.06
CA ILE A 138 -12.87 8.64 -13.09
C ILE A 138 -11.47 8.49 -13.69
N ILE A 139 -10.45 8.83 -12.90
CA ILE A 139 -9.06 8.54 -13.22
C ILE A 139 -8.55 7.55 -12.16
N PHE A 140 -8.20 6.35 -12.62
CA PHE A 140 -7.53 5.33 -11.83
C PHE A 140 -6.01 5.48 -12.04
N SER A 141 -5.32 6.14 -11.11
CA SER A 141 -3.87 6.22 -11.14
C SER A 141 -3.22 5.21 -10.21
N ASN A 142 -2.15 4.58 -10.69
CA ASN A 142 -1.40 3.59 -9.93
C ASN A 142 0.10 3.75 -10.18
N GLY A 143 0.89 3.66 -9.11
CA GLY A 143 2.33 3.53 -9.21
C GLY A 143 2.76 2.12 -9.60
N ASN A 144 3.71 1.98 -10.53
CA ASN A 144 4.18 0.64 -10.91
C ASN A 144 5.03 -0.07 -9.83
N TYR A 145 5.51 0.65 -8.80
CA TYR A 145 6.16 0.06 -7.62
C TYR A 145 5.21 -0.10 -6.43
N ASP A 146 3.96 0.36 -6.55
CA ASP A 146 2.97 0.18 -5.50
C ASP A 146 2.52 -1.29 -5.45
N PRO A 147 2.69 -2.01 -4.32
CA PRO A 147 2.17 -3.36 -4.19
C PRO A 147 0.65 -3.45 -4.36
N TRP A 148 -0.10 -2.36 -4.09
CA TRP A 148 -1.55 -2.32 -4.32
C TRP A 148 -1.93 -2.25 -5.80
N SER A 149 -0.99 -1.91 -6.68
CA SER A 149 -1.23 -1.88 -8.12
C SER A 149 -1.58 -3.25 -8.71
N ALA A 150 -1.40 -4.35 -7.95
CA ALA A 150 -1.94 -5.66 -8.33
C ALA A 150 -3.48 -5.68 -8.40
N GLY A 151 -4.16 -4.84 -7.62
CA GLY A 151 -5.62 -4.69 -7.62
C GLY A 151 -6.14 -3.63 -8.60
N ARG A 152 -5.30 -3.09 -9.49
CA ARG A 152 -5.69 -2.05 -10.45
C ARG A 152 -6.70 -2.56 -11.48
N TRP A 153 -7.46 -1.63 -12.05
CA TRP A 153 -8.45 -1.96 -13.08
C TRP A 153 -7.85 -2.48 -14.39
N ARG A 154 -6.76 -1.87 -14.88
CA ARG A 154 -6.08 -2.30 -16.12
C ARG A 154 -4.56 -2.34 -15.96
N GLU A 155 -3.91 -3.27 -16.65
CA GLU A 155 -2.45 -3.46 -16.62
C GLU A 155 -1.65 -2.47 -17.47
N ILE A 156 -2.33 -1.67 -18.29
CA ILE A 156 -1.70 -0.72 -19.21
C ILE A 156 -2.36 0.65 -19.04
N THR A 157 -1.62 1.70 -19.36
CA THR A 157 -2.20 3.04 -19.50
C THR A 157 -3.18 3.04 -20.68
N THR A 158 -4.45 3.33 -20.42
CA THR A 158 -5.53 3.27 -21.42
C THR A 158 -6.73 4.12 -20.96
N ASN A 159 -7.74 4.26 -21.81
CA ASN A 159 -9.00 4.88 -21.44
C ASN A 159 -10.21 4.21 -22.11
N GLU A 160 -11.35 4.22 -21.42
CA GLU A 160 -12.66 3.80 -21.91
C GLU A 160 -13.66 4.94 -21.68
N GLY A 161 -14.00 5.67 -22.74
CA GLY A 161 -14.75 6.91 -22.59
C GLY A 161 -14.01 7.92 -21.71
N SER A 162 -14.63 8.33 -20.60
CA SER A 162 -14.09 9.24 -19.58
C SER A 162 -13.51 8.51 -18.35
N LEU A 163 -13.32 7.20 -18.44
CA LEU A 163 -12.57 6.39 -17.47
C LEU A 163 -11.13 6.27 -17.96
N TYR A 164 -10.19 6.81 -17.19
CA TYR A 164 -8.76 6.76 -17.51
C TYR A 164 -8.05 5.81 -16.54
N ASN A 165 -7.21 4.92 -17.07
CA ASN A 165 -6.27 4.13 -16.27
C ASN A 165 -4.86 4.65 -16.56
N LEU A 166 -4.19 5.18 -15.54
CA LEU A 166 -2.85 5.76 -15.65
C LEU A 166 -1.88 4.96 -14.80
N ILE A 167 -0.80 4.49 -15.43
CA ILE A 167 0.32 3.89 -14.73
C ILE A 167 1.44 4.91 -14.66
N ILE A 168 1.84 5.25 -13.45
CA ILE A 168 2.92 6.18 -13.16
C ILE A 168 4.18 5.34 -12.93
N GLU A 169 5.19 5.58 -13.75
CA GLU A 169 6.44 4.84 -13.67
C GLU A 169 7.34 5.33 -12.53
N ASP A 170 8.02 4.39 -11.90
CA ASP A 170 9.02 4.56 -10.85
C ASP A 170 8.47 5.18 -9.56
N VAL A 171 7.22 4.85 -9.21
CA VAL A 171 6.57 5.40 -8.02
C VAL A 171 5.86 4.37 -7.18
N GLY A 172 5.88 4.62 -5.86
CA GLY A 172 5.06 3.89 -4.87
C GLY A 172 3.62 4.39 -4.80
N GLU A 173 2.97 4.06 -3.69
CA GLU A 173 1.57 4.35 -3.39
C GLU A 173 1.28 5.86 -3.40
N MET A 174 0.22 6.24 -4.12
CA MET A 174 -0.40 7.59 -4.10
C MET A 174 0.58 8.77 -4.27
N TYR A 175 1.68 8.59 -5.00
CA TYR A 175 2.70 9.64 -5.12
C TYR A 175 2.17 10.90 -5.85
N ASP A 176 1.28 10.72 -6.83
CA ASP A 176 0.59 11.80 -7.54
C ASP A 176 -0.27 12.71 -6.65
N PHE A 177 -0.68 12.26 -5.46
CA PHE A 177 -1.40 13.08 -4.48
C PHE A 177 -0.49 13.87 -3.54
N MET A 178 0.83 13.63 -3.59
CA MET A 178 1.78 14.32 -2.73
C MET A 178 2.00 15.76 -3.19
N GLY A 179 2.31 16.65 -2.24
CA GLY A 179 2.72 18.02 -2.57
C GLY A 179 4.01 18.01 -3.38
N SER A 180 4.12 18.93 -4.35
CA SER A 180 5.28 18.98 -5.25
C SER A 180 6.61 19.10 -4.51
N ASN A 181 7.61 18.39 -5.03
CA ASN A 181 8.97 18.38 -4.55
C ASN A 181 9.95 18.65 -5.69
N LYS A 182 11.08 19.29 -5.38
CA LYS A 182 12.18 19.50 -6.34
C LYS A 182 12.78 18.19 -6.88
N ASN A 183 12.57 17.08 -6.18
CA ASN A 183 13.05 15.75 -6.55
C ASN A 183 11.93 14.90 -7.21
N ASP A 184 10.80 15.49 -7.59
CA ASP A 184 9.73 14.77 -8.28
C ASP A 184 10.26 14.10 -9.56
N THR A 185 9.82 12.88 -9.83
CA THR A 185 10.16 12.21 -11.09
C THR A 185 9.40 12.86 -12.23
N GLN A 186 9.96 12.82 -13.44
CA GLN A 186 9.28 13.38 -14.61
C GLN A 186 7.93 12.72 -14.85
N SER A 187 7.80 11.42 -14.54
CA SER A 187 6.54 10.67 -14.62
C SER A 187 5.45 11.26 -13.73
N VAL A 188 5.75 11.62 -12.49
CA VAL A 188 4.79 12.28 -11.58
C VAL A 188 4.42 13.67 -12.09
N ILE A 189 5.42 14.46 -12.49
CA ILE A 189 5.20 15.83 -12.99
C ILE A 189 4.26 15.81 -14.22
N ASN A 190 4.50 14.90 -15.16
CA ASN A 190 3.67 14.76 -16.35
C ASN A 190 2.23 14.35 -16.01
N ASN A 191 2.05 13.42 -15.07
CA ASN A 191 0.71 13.00 -14.63
C ASN A 191 -0.03 14.12 -13.88
N ALA A 192 0.65 14.90 -13.05
CA ALA A 192 0.05 16.06 -12.37
C ALA A 192 -0.56 17.06 -13.37
N TYR A 193 0.12 17.32 -14.50
CA TYR A 193 -0.45 18.15 -15.57
C TYR A 193 -1.68 17.51 -16.22
N PHE A 194 -1.67 16.20 -16.47
CA PHE A 194 -2.82 15.47 -17.00
C PHE A 194 -4.04 15.57 -16.08
N PHE A 195 -3.85 15.40 -14.75
CA PHE A 195 -4.92 15.56 -13.77
C PHE A 195 -5.52 16.96 -13.79
N LEU A 196 -4.67 17.99 -13.75
CA LEU A 196 -5.13 19.39 -13.75
C LEU A 196 -5.89 19.75 -15.02
N ASP A 197 -5.48 19.22 -16.17
CA ASP A 197 -6.19 19.42 -17.44
C ASP A 197 -7.54 18.69 -17.46
N SER A 198 -7.57 17.44 -16.98
CA SER A 198 -8.79 16.63 -16.89
C SER A 198 -9.84 17.23 -15.95
N LEU A 199 -9.40 17.72 -14.78
CA LEU A 199 -10.28 18.40 -13.81
C LEU A 199 -10.88 19.70 -14.37
N LYS A 200 -10.15 20.42 -15.22
CA LYS A 200 -10.66 21.63 -15.88
C LYS A 200 -11.71 21.31 -16.94
N LYS A 201 -11.54 20.21 -17.66
CA LYS A 201 -12.46 19.77 -18.73
C LYS A 201 -13.78 19.21 -18.18
N GLY A 202 -13.77 18.59 -17.00
CA GLY A 202 -14.98 18.04 -16.36
C GLY A 202 -15.93 19.07 -15.74
N ASN A 203 -15.54 20.36 -15.69
CA ASN A 203 -16.34 21.46 -15.14
C ASN A 203 -17.06 22.30 -16.21
N GLY A 204 -17.17 21.79 -17.44
CA GLY A 204 -17.80 22.45 -18.59
C GLY A 204 -19.08 21.78 -19.05
#